data_AF-A0A4Y2CH69-F1
#
_entry.id   AF-A0A4Y2CH69-F1
#
_cell.length_a   1.000
_cell.length_b   1.000
_cell.length_c   1.000
_cell.angle_alpha   90.00
_cell.angle_beta   90.00
_cell.angle_gamma   90.00
#
_symmetry.space_group_name_H-M   'P 1'
#
loop_
_entity.id
_entity.type
_entity.pdbx_description
1 polymer ?
#
loop_
_entity_poly.entity_id
_entity_poly.type
_entity_poly.pdbx_seq_one_letter_code
_entity_poly.pdbx_strand_id
1 'polypeptide(L)'
;MYDSGSQKSHIRKEIASVLGLAPLRQQLLSHALFGGERINEELHNVYKIELGSLDGNFNCNFYVVDQDIICNDVPSVSYGPWIHELKSMNIQMFDIEDNLGPTDVLIGADVAGRLFTGKRRVLCSGLVTLESYLGWTIMRKTNLLSEKEDTAMMVISMFIREATISDLFSLEFLEISDPVLR
;
A
#
# COMPACT_ATOMS: atom_id res chain seq x y z
N MET A 1 3.27 -2.74 -5.53
CA MET A 1 2.98 -1.54 -4.72
C MET A 1 2.04 -1.88 -3.57
N TYR A 2 2.20 -1.29 -2.39
CA TYR A 2 1.20 -1.36 -1.30
C TYR A 2 0.30 -0.12 -1.35
N ASP A 3 -1.02 -0.31 -1.31
CA ASP A 3 -1.99 0.79 -1.25
C ASP A 3 -3.18 0.39 -0.37
N SER A 4 -3.21 0.90 0.86
CA SER A 4 -4.31 0.68 1.80
C SER A 4 -5.59 1.47 1.46
N GLY A 5 -5.55 2.40 0.51
CA GLY A 5 -6.72 3.08 -0.03
C GLY A 5 -7.56 2.18 -0.91
N SER A 6 -6.90 1.29 -1.65
CA SER A 6 -7.59 0.23 -2.36
C SER A 6 -8.09 -0.84 -1.39
N GLN A 7 -9.39 -1.15 -1.46
CA GLN A 7 -9.98 -2.24 -0.68
C GLN A 7 -9.56 -3.62 -1.19
N LYS A 8 -9.16 -3.71 -2.46
CA LYS A 8 -8.81 -4.95 -3.14
C LYS A 8 -7.39 -4.90 -3.67
N SER A 9 -6.78 -6.07 -3.77
CA SER A 9 -5.53 -6.24 -4.48
C SER A 9 -5.80 -6.39 -5.99
N HIS A 10 -4.92 -5.82 -6.81
CA HIS A 10 -5.07 -5.77 -8.27
C HIS A 10 -3.84 -6.32 -8.99
N ILE A 11 -4.07 -6.84 -10.20
CA ILE A 11 -3.03 -7.25 -11.15
C ILE A 11 -3.29 -6.60 -12.51
N ARG A 12 -2.23 -6.18 -13.22
CA ARG A 12 -2.38 -5.68 -14.58
C ARG A 12 -2.85 -6.80 -15.50
N LYS A 13 -3.89 -6.56 -16.32
CA LYS A 13 -4.46 -7.57 -17.25
C LYS A 13 -3.40 -8.22 -18.13
N GLU A 14 -2.50 -7.41 -18.66
CA GLU A 14 -1.35 -7.87 -19.45
C GLU A 14 -0.49 -8.89 -18.69
N ILE A 15 -0.20 -8.63 -17.42
CA ILE A 15 0.64 -9.51 -16.59
C ILE A 15 -0.07 -10.82 -16.27
N ALA A 16 -1.38 -10.78 -16.01
CA ALA A 16 -2.16 -12.01 -15.86
C ALA A 16 -2.12 -12.88 -17.12
N SER A 17 -2.15 -12.26 -18.31
CA SER A 17 -2.03 -12.94 -19.60
C SER A 17 -0.62 -13.51 -19.82
N VAL A 18 0.44 -12.73 -19.58
CA VAL A 18 1.85 -13.15 -19.70
C VAL A 18 2.16 -14.34 -18.79
N LEU A 19 1.60 -14.34 -17.58
CA LEU A 19 1.74 -15.44 -16.62
C LEU A 19 0.83 -16.64 -16.93
N GLY A 20 -0.02 -16.57 -17.96
CA GLY A 20 -0.94 -17.64 -18.33
C GLY A 20 -1.97 -17.98 -17.26
N LEU A 21 -2.38 -17.00 -16.45
CA LEU A 21 -3.32 -17.22 -15.35
C LEU A 21 -4.74 -17.48 -15.88
N ALA A 22 -5.36 -18.55 -15.38
CA ALA A 22 -6.77 -18.81 -15.66
C ALA A 22 -7.66 -17.99 -14.69
N PRO A 23 -8.67 -17.26 -15.19
CA PRO A 23 -9.61 -16.55 -14.34
C PRO A 23 -10.45 -17.54 -13.53
N LEU A 24 -10.54 -17.33 -12.22
CA LEU A 24 -11.32 -18.19 -11.33
C LEU A 24 -12.81 -17.85 -11.33
N ARG A 25 -13.10 -16.55 -11.43
CA ARG A 25 -14.46 -16.02 -11.50
C ARG A 25 -14.43 -14.60 -12.04
N GLN A 26 -15.61 -14.07 -12.34
CA GLN A 26 -15.81 -12.66 -12.61
C GLN A 26 -16.46 -11.98 -11.39
N GLN A 27 -16.10 -10.72 -11.17
CA GLN A 27 -16.62 -9.90 -10.09
C GLN A 27 -16.94 -8.50 -10.63
N LEU A 28 -18.17 -8.06 -10.37
CA LEU A 28 -18.59 -6.70 -10.67
C LEU A 28 -18.06 -5.76 -9.58
N LEU A 29 -17.39 -4.67 -9.97
CA LEU A 29 -16.81 -3.70 -9.07
C LEU A 29 -17.18 -2.29 -9.48
N SER A 30 -17.59 -1.49 -8.51
CA SER A 30 -17.67 -0.04 -8.62
C SER A 30 -16.50 0.59 -7.87
N HIS A 31 -15.79 1.52 -8.50
CA HIS A 31 -14.74 2.28 -7.83
C HIS A 31 -15.35 3.50 -7.15
N ALA A 32 -15.16 3.63 -5.84
CA ALA A 32 -15.55 4.81 -5.08
C ALA A 32 -14.32 5.68 -4.81
N LEU A 33 -14.40 6.94 -5.21
CA LEU A 33 -13.34 7.93 -5.03
C LEU A 33 -13.58 8.79 -3.79
N PHE A 34 -12.53 9.47 -3.33
CA PHE A 34 -12.64 10.46 -2.26
C PHE A 34 -13.68 11.53 -2.63
N GLY A 35 -14.59 11.84 -1.70
CA GLY A 35 -15.75 12.70 -1.96
C GLY A 35 -17.03 11.95 -2.34
N GLY A 36 -17.00 10.63 -2.42
CA GLY A 36 -18.19 9.79 -2.61
C GLY A 36 -18.62 9.60 -4.08
N GLU A 37 -17.84 10.13 -5.02
CA GLU A 37 -18.03 9.86 -6.44
C GLU A 37 -17.86 8.36 -6.71
N ARG A 38 -18.79 7.77 -7.46
CA ARG A 38 -18.73 6.37 -7.87
C ARG A 38 -18.60 6.31 -9.38
N ILE A 39 -17.58 5.63 -9.85
CA ILE A 39 -17.45 5.25 -11.24
C ILE A 39 -18.40 4.07 -11.50
N ASN A 40 -18.85 3.94 -12.75
CA ASN A 40 -19.71 2.85 -13.20
C ASN A 40 -19.16 1.47 -12.80
N GLU A 41 -20.08 0.53 -12.65
CA GLU A 41 -19.76 -0.86 -12.37
C GLU A 41 -19.10 -1.52 -13.59
N GLU A 42 -17.94 -2.13 -13.38
CA GLU A 42 -17.18 -2.86 -14.40
C GLU A 42 -16.99 -4.32 -13.97
N LEU A 43 -16.96 -5.21 -14.94
CA LEU A 43 -16.76 -6.63 -14.71
C LEU A 43 -15.27 -6.97 -14.82
N HIS A 44 -14.71 -7.51 -13.75
CA HIS A 44 -13.30 -7.86 -13.67
C HIS A 44 -13.13 -9.36 -13.47
N ASN A 45 -12.05 -9.92 -14.01
CA ASN A 45 -11.68 -11.29 -13.68
C ASN A 45 -10.89 -11.32 -12.38
N VAL A 46 -11.12 -12.37 -11.59
CA VAL A 46 -10.41 -12.62 -10.35
C VAL A 46 -9.48 -13.80 -10.54
N TYR A 47 -8.22 -13.62 -10.18
CA TYR A 47 -7.17 -14.64 -10.26
C TYR A 47 -6.66 -14.95 -8.86
N LYS A 48 -6.09 -16.14 -8.69
CA LYS A 48 -5.27 -16.45 -7.51
C LYS A 48 -3.82 -16.41 -7.93
N ILE A 49 -3.03 -15.56 -7.27
CA ILE A 49 -1.60 -15.44 -7.51
C ILE A 49 -0.81 -15.87 -6.28
N GLU A 50 0.48 -16.12 -6.48
CA GLU A 50 1.47 -16.33 -5.43
C GLU A 50 2.57 -15.28 -5.58
N LEU A 51 2.85 -14.55 -4.51
CA LEU A 51 4.00 -13.64 -4.41
C LEU A 51 5.01 -14.20 -3.43
N GLY A 52 6.28 -14.19 -3.83
CA GLY A 52 7.41 -14.60 -3.01
C GLY A 52 8.36 -13.44 -2.70
N SER A 53 9.05 -13.52 -1.57
CA SER A 53 10.18 -12.65 -1.26
C SER A 53 11.39 -13.02 -2.12
N LEU A 54 12.26 -12.04 -2.42
CA LEU A 54 13.44 -12.25 -3.26
C LEU A 54 14.47 -13.21 -2.66
N ASP A 55 14.49 -13.33 -1.33
CA ASP A 55 15.34 -14.27 -0.60
C ASP A 55 14.75 -15.68 -0.53
N GLY A 56 13.53 -15.89 -1.05
CA GLY A 56 12.82 -17.17 -1.05
C GLY A 56 12.30 -17.63 0.31
N ASN A 57 12.44 -16.82 1.37
CA ASN A 57 12.06 -17.19 2.73
C ASN A 57 10.55 -17.06 3.01
N PHE A 58 9.82 -16.38 2.13
CA PHE A 58 8.40 -16.15 2.31
C PHE A 58 7.65 -16.28 0.98
N ASN A 59 6.49 -16.91 1.03
CA ASN A 59 5.49 -16.85 -0.04
C ASN A 59 4.10 -16.60 0.55
N CYS A 60 3.24 -16.00 -0.26
CA CYS A 60 1.83 -15.87 0.08
C CYS A 60 0.98 -15.94 -1.18
N ASN A 61 -0.16 -16.62 -1.06
CA ASN A 61 -1.18 -16.60 -2.10
C ASN A 61 -2.35 -15.70 -1.70
N PHE A 62 -2.97 -15.07 -2.69
CA PHE A 62 -4.17 -14.26 -2.52
C PHE A 62 -4.91 -14.07 -3.83
N TYR A 63 -6.12 -13.53 -3.72
CA TYR A 63 -6.94 -13.17 -4.86
C TYR A 63 -6.63 -11.75 -5.31
N VAL A 64 -6.50 -11.57 -6.61
CA VAL A 64 -6.33 -10.26 -7.25
C VAL A 64 -7.40 -10.08 -8.32
N VAL A 65 -7.81 -8.84 -8.49
CA VAL A 65 -8.74 -8.40 -9.51
C VAL A 65 -7.93 -7.82 -10.67
N ASP A 66 -8.26 -8.13 -11.92
CA ASP A 66 -7.58 -7.52 -13.04
C ASP A 66 -7.95 -6.04 -13.26
N GLN A 67 -6.97 -5.27 -13.71
CA GLN A 67 -7.12 -3.87 -14.09
C GLN A 67 -6.25 -3.57 -15.30
N ASP A 68 -6.73 -2.76 -16.25
CA ASP A 68 -5.92 -2.35 -17.41
C ASP A 68 -4.74 -1.47 -16.97
N ILE A 69 -5.02 -0.45 -16.15
CA ILE A 69 -4.05 0.47 -15.58
C ILE A 69 -4.31 0.57 -14.08
N ILE A 70 -3.33 0.15 -13.27
CA ILE A 70 -3.41 0.23 -11.80
C ILE A 70 -3.08 1.65 -11.33
N CYS A 71 -1.93 2.17 -11.77
CA CYS A 71 -1.51 3.54 -11.58
C CYS A 71 -0.73 4.01 -12.80
N ASN A 72 -0.65 5.32 -13.00
CA ASN A 72 0.33 5.90 -13.92
C ASN A 72 1.76 5.66 -13.37
N ASP A 73 2.77 6.02 -14.15
CA ASP A 73 4.19 5.84 -13.78
C ASP A 73 4.44 6.26 -12.34
N VAL A 74 4.94 5.32 -11.53
CA VAL A 74 5.27 5.61 -10.13
C VAL A 74 6.50 6.51 -10.16
N PRO A 75 6.43 7.75 -9.64
CA PRO A 75 7.58 8.65 -9.68
C PRO A 75 8.75 8.00 -8.96
N SER A 76 9.88 7.88 -9.65
CA SER A 76 11.09 7.31 -9.09
C SER A 76 11.52 8.12 -7.87
N VAL A 77 11.96 7.42 -6.82
CA VAL A 77 12.50 8.10 -5.65
C VAL A 77 13.88 8.63 -6.02
N SER A 78 14.03 9.96 -6.06
CA SER A 78 15.29 10.59 -6.41
C SER A 78 16.39 10.22 -5.41
N TYR A 79 17.61 10.01 -5.93
CA TYR A 79 18.77 9.73 -5.10
C TYR A 79 18.93 10.79 -4.01
N GLY A 80 19.16 10.35 -2.77
CA GLY A 80 19.34 11.26 -1.65
C GLY A 80 20.13 10.66 -0.48
N PRO A 81 20.46 11.49 0.53
CA PRO A 81 21.27 11.07 1.68
C PRO A 81 20.69 9.89 2.45
N TRP A 82 19.36 9.76 2.42
CA TRP A 82 18.60 8.68 3.04
C TRP A 82 18.99 7.28 2.55
N ILE A 83 19.57 7.15 1.34
CA ILE A 83 20.05 5.85 0.82
C ILE A 83 21.21 5.32 1.67
N HIS A 84 22.11 6.19 2.13
CA HIS A 84 23.20 5.80 3.01
C HIS A 84 22.70 5.39 4.39
N GLU A 85 21.64 6.04 4.88
CA GLU A 85 20.97 5.66 6.13
C GLU A 85 20.31 4.28 6.01
N LEU A 86 19.65 3.97 4.88
CA LEU A 86 19.09 2.64 4.65
C LEU A 86 20.18 1.56 4.60
N LYS A 87 21.30 1.84 3.92
CA LYS A 87 22.44 0.91 3.86
C LYS A 87 23.04 0.63 5.24
N SER A 88 23.23 1.65 6.08
CA SER A 88 23.73 1.46 7.46
C SER A 88 22.76 0.65 8.33
N MET A 89 21.48 0.67 7.96
CA MET A 89 20.40 -0.10 8.56
C MET A 89 20.26 -1.53 8.00
N ASN A 90 21.12 -1.93 7.05
CA ASN A 90 21.03 -3.18 6.28
C ASN A 90 19.71 -3.32 5.51
N ILE A 91 19.15 -2.20 5.05
CA ILE A 91 17.98 -2.14 4.18
C ILE A 91 18.47 -1.84 2.76
N GLN A 92 18.24 -2.78 1.85
CA GLN A 92 18.52 -2.59 0.42
C GLN A 92 17.25 -2.17 -0.32
N MET A 93 17.44 -1.29 -1.31
CA MET A 93 16.41 -0.83 -2.22
C MET A 93 16.81 -1.27 -3.62
N PHE A 94 15.86 -1.85 -4.35
CA PHE A 94 16.08 -2.34 -5.71
C PHE A 94 15.56 -1.38 -6.77
N ASP A 95 14.72 -0.41 -6.37
CA ASP A 95 13.93 0.42 -7.29
C ASP A 95 14.45 1.87 -7.39
N ILE A 96 15.73 2.12 -7.10
CA ILE A 96 16.32 3.48 -7.12
C ILE A 96 16.86 3.78 -8.51
N GLU A 97 16.48 4.95 -9.06
CA GLU A 97 16.91 5.46 -10.39
C GLU A 97 16.44 4.66 -11.62
N ASP A 98 15.74 3.54 -11.42
CA ASP A 98 15.06 2.86 -12.52
C ASP A 98 13.78 3.62 -12.89
N ASN A 99 13.57 3.82 -14.19
CA ASN A 99 12.25 4.15 -14.73
C ASN A 99 11.38 2.92 -14.52
N LEU A 100 10.78 2.83 -13.34
CA LEU A 100 9.83 1.77 -13.02
C LEU A 100 8.69 1.86 -14.03
N GLY A 101 8.45 0.76 -14.74
CA GLY A 101 7.28 0.64 -15.61
C GLY A 101 5.98 0.73 -14.81
N PRO A 102 4.84 0.48 -15.47
CA PRO A 102 3.55 0.54 -14.80
C PRO A 102 3.49 -0.50 -13.68
N THR A 103 2.78 -0.19 -12.58
CA THR A 103 2.62 -1.16 -11.49
C THR A 103 1.91 -2.42 -11.99
N ASP A 104 2.59 -3.56 -11.86
CA ASP A 104 2.06 -4.87 -12.25
C ASP A 104 1.10 -5.44 -11.21
N VAL A 105 1.40 -5.24 -9.92
CA VAL A 105 0.62 -5.73 -8.79
C VAL A 105 0.48 -4.66 -7.71
N LEU A 106 -0.77 -4.41 -7.32
CA LEU A 106 -1.13 -3.57 -6.17
C LEU A 106 -1.69 -4.45 -5.06
N ILE A 107 -1.16 -4.27 -3.86
CA ILE A 107 -1.58 -4.96 -2.65
C ILE A 107 -2.50 -4.02 -1.87
N GLY A 108 -3.79 -4.36 -1.88
CA GLY A 108 -4.85 -3.61 -1.21
C GLY A 108 -4.94 -3.90 0.29
N ALA A 109 -5.86 -3.23 0.96
CA ALA A 109 -6.16 -3.42 2.38
C ALA A 109 -6.57 -4.86 2.74
N ASP A 110 -7.11 -5.62 1.79
CA ASP A 110 -7.47 -7.04 1.95
C ASP A 110 -6.26 -7.96 2.19
N VAL A 111 -5.06 -7.51 1.85
CA VAL A 111 -3.82 -8.31 1.93
C VAL A 111 -2.70 -7.57 2.67
N ALA A 112 -2.64 -6.24 2.61
CA ALA A 112 -1.53 -5.47 3.17
C ALA A 112 -1.34 -5.73 4.68
N GLY A 113 -2.43 -5.77 5.45
CA GLY A 113 -2.36 -5.95 6.91
C GLY A 113 -1.70 -7.25 7.37
N ARG A 114 -1.80 -8.32 6.58
CA ARG A 114 -1.14 -9.61 6.90
C ARG A 114 0.32 -9.68 6.42
N LEU A 115 0.74 -8.75 5.55
CA LEU A 115 2.10 -8.74 5.02
C LEU A 115 3.05 -7.86 5.83
N PHE A 116 2.55 -6.82 6.47
CA PHE A 116 3.36 -5.98 7.35
C PHE A 116 3.70 -6.71 8.66
N THR A 117 4.96 -6.62 9.08
CA THR A 117 5.44 -7.24 10.33
C THR A 117 5.23 -6.33 11.55
N GLY A 118 4.86 -5.08 11.31
CA GLY A 118 4.77 -4.02 12.32
C GLY A 118 6.12 -3.35 12.64
N LYS A 119 7.25 -3.86 12.14
CA LYS A 119 8.53 -3.14 12.31
C LYS A 119 8.55 -1.90 11.43
N ARG A 120 8.89 -0.77 12.03
CA ARG A 120 9.11 0.50 11.33
C ARG A 120 10.44 1.12 11.72
N ARG A 121 11.07 1.86 10.80
CA ARG A 121 12.21 2.70 11.10
C ARG A 121 11.99 4.12 10.59
N VAL A 122 12.28 5.10 11.42
CA VAL A 122 12.25 6.51 11.05
C VAL A 122 13.68 6.93 10.75
N LEU A 123 13.91 7.46 9.56
CA LEU A 123 15.20 7.97 9.11
C LEU A 123 15.41 9.38 9.66
N CYS A 124 16.67 9.82 9.74
CA CYS A 124 17.03 11.19 10.11
C CYS A 124 16.43 12.21 9.13
N SER A 125 16.26 11.83 7.87
CA SER A 125 15.54 12.60 6.85
C SER A 125 14.04 12.79 7.11
N GLY A 126 13.47 12.09 8.10
CA GLY A 126 12.04 12.08 8.40
C GLY A 126 11.22 11.08 7.56
N LEU A 127 11.86 10.34 6.64
CA LEU A 127 11.22 9.23 5.95
C LEU A 127 10.93 8.09 6.92
N VAL A 128 9.84 7.37 6.68
CA VAL A 128 9.50 6.16 7.45
C VAL A 128 9.65 4.97 6.53
N THR A 129 10.22 3.88 7.03
CA THR A 129 10.22 2.59 6.33
C THR A 129 9.38 1.60 7.12
N LEU A 130 8.62 0.78 6.42
CA LEU A 130 7.86 -0.33 7.00
C LEU A 130 8.41 -1.65 6.47
N GLU A 131 8.60 -2.60 7.37
CA GLU A 131 8.97 -3.97 7.03
C GLU A 131 7.72 -4.78 6.69
N SER A 132 7.80 -5.51 5.60
CA SER A 132 6.86 -6.56 5.23
C SER A 132 7.62 -7.86 4.99
N TYR A 133 6.91 -8.97 4.94
CA TYR A 133 7.51 -10.25 4.55
C TYR A 133 8.04 -10.28 3.10
N LEU A 134 7.68 -9.31 2.26
CA LEU A 134 8.21 -9.14 0.91
C LEU A 134 9.43 -8.21 0.83
N GLY A 135 9.80 -7.55 1.94
CA GLY A 135 10.86 -6.56 2.00
C GLY A 135 10.43 -5.24 2.64
N TRP A 136 11.26 -4.21 2.49
CA TRP A 136 11.02 -2.88 3.07
C TRP A 136 10.38 -1.93 2.07
N THR A 137 9.36 -1.20 2.50
CA THR A 137 8.75 -0.11 1.73
C THR A 137 9.01 1.23 2.39
N ILE A 138 9.30 2.26 1.60
CA ILE A 138 9.36 3.65 2.10
C ILE A 138 7.96 4.24 2.10
N MET A 139 7.64 4.93 3.19
CA MET A 139 6.54 5.87 3.30
C MET A 139 7.13 7.27 3.45
N ARG A 140 6.76 8.14 2.51
CA ARG A 140 7.25 9.51 2.44
C ARG A 140 6.22 10.47 3.00
N LYS A 141 6.66 11.40 3.84
CA LYS A 141 6.01 12.70 3.99
C LYS A 141 6.63 13.64 2.96
N THR A 142 5.86 14.09 1.98
CA THR A 142 6.30 15.12 1.03
C THR A 142 6.44 16.44 1.80
N ASN A 143 7.66 16.82 2.16
CA ASN A 143 7.97 18.19 2.59
C ASN A 143 8.38 19.08 1.40
N LEU A 144 8.17 18.61 0.17
CA LEU A 144 8.42 19.40 -1.03
C LEU A 144 7.28 20.42 -1.15
N LEU A 145 7.60 21.69 -0.89
CA LEU A 145 6.80 22.85 -1.27
C LEU A 145 6.71 22.91 -2.80
N SER A 146 5.90 22.03 -3.39
CA SER A 146 5.44 22.15 -4.76
C SER A 146 4.07 22.82 -4.72
N GLU A 147 3.85 23.83 -5.57
CA GLU A 147 2.53 24.48 -5.70
C GLU A 147 1.43 23.50 -6.15
N LYS A 148 1.81 22.31 -6.63
CA LYS A 148 0.92 21.17 -6.87
C LYS A 148 1.46 19.92 -6.17
N GLU A 149 0.75 19.46 -5.16
CA GLU A 149 1.01 18.20 -4.48
C GLU A 149 0.06 17.14 -5.07
N ASP A 150 0.62 16.05 -5.61
CA ASP A 150 -0.18 14.94 -6.13
C ASP A 150 -0.63 14.08 -4.94
N THR A 151 -1.85 14.33 -4.46
CA THR A 151 -2.40 13.77 -3.21
C THR A 151 -2.65 12.27 -3.26
N ALA A 152 -2.59 11.65 -4.45
CA ALA A 152 -2.85 10.23 -4.63
C ALA A 152 -1.86 9.31 -3.88
N MET A 153 -0.67 9.80 -3.51
CA MET A 153 0.34 9.02 -2.78
C MET A 153 0.25 9.14 -1.24
N MET A 154 -0.61 10.02 -0.71
CA MET A 154 -0.85 10.17 0.73
C MET A 154 -2.07 9.35 1.16
N VAL A 155 -1.95 8.02 1.26
CA VAL A 155 -3.02 7.23 1.88
C VAL A 155 -2.57 6.67 3.22
N ILE A 156 -2.96 7.38 4.28
CA ILE A 156 -3.20 6.81 5.61
C ILE A 156 -4.71 6.68 5.75
N SER A 157 -5.22 5.45 5.70
CA SER A 157 -6.63 5.17 5.98
C SER A 157 -6.84 5.11 7.51
N MET A 158 -7.41 6.17 8.08
CA MET A 158 -8.06 6.12 9.40
C MET A 158 -9.48 5.61 9.20
N PHE A 159 -9.77 4.38 9.62
CA PHE A 159 -11.14 3.86 9.66
C PHE A 159 -11.83 4.43 10.90
N ILE A 160 -12.32 5.67 10.81
CA ILE A 160 -13.20 6.24 11.83
C ILE A 160 -14.63 6.13 11.29
N ARG A 161 -15.39 5.15 11.78
CA ARG A 161 -16.85 5.20 11.67
C ARG A 161 -17.32 6.38 12.52
N GLU A 162 -17.80 7.44 11.87
CA GLU A 162 -18.54 8.57 12.45
C GLU A 162 -18.20 8.91 13.90
N ALA A 163 -16.92 9.18 14.16
CA ALA A 163 -16.48 9.75 15.43
C ALA A 163 -16.07 11.19 15.13
N THR A 164 -16.69 12.13 15.83
CA THR A 164 -16.29 13.53 15.80
C THR A 164 -14.86 13.67 16.35
N ILE A 165 -14.13 14.73 16.01
CA ILE A 165 -12.75 14.96 16.51
C ILE A 165 -12.67 14.87 18.04
N SER A 166 -13.76 15.19 18.74
CA SER A 166 -13.91 15.06 20.19
C SER A 166 -13.81 13.61 20.68
N ASP A 167 -14.26 12.64 19.88
CA ASP A 167 -14.26 11.21 20.22
C ASP A 167 -12.86 10.59 20.11
N LEU A 168 -11.92 11.25 19.42
CA LEU A 168 -10.52 10.80 19.30
C LEU A 168 -9.76 10.88 20.63
N PHE A 169 -10.28 11.66 21.58
CA PHE A 169 -9.66 11.91 22.90
C PHE A 169 -10.52 11.42 24.07
N SER A 170 -11.64 10.74 23.81
CA SER A 170 -12.44 10.16 24.89
C SER A 170 -11.80 8.86 25.37
N LEU A 171 -11.36 8.86 26.64
CA LEU A 171 -10.77 7.69 27.30
C LEU A 171 -11.74 6.48 27.34
N GLU A 172 -13.05 6.74 27.32
CA GLU A 172 -14.09 5.71 27.26
C GLU A 172 -14.07 4.90 25.97
N PHE A 173 -13.61 5.46 24.85
CA PHE A 173 -13.56 4.76 23.56
C PHE A 173 -12.27 3.96 23.35
N LEU A 174 -11.22 4.28 24.12
CA LEU A 174 -9.90 3.65 24.02
C LEU A 174 -9.71 2.46 24.98
N GLU A 175 -10.74 2.07 25.73
CA GLU A 175 -10.69 1.01 26.77
C GLU A 175 -9.56 1.20 27.81
N ILE A 176 -9.03 2.42 27.97
CA ILE A 176 -8.05 2.73 29.00
C ILE A 176 -8.83 3.02 30.30
N SER A 177 -8.97 1.99 31.13
CA SER A 177 -9.51 2.17 32.48
C SER A 177 -8.44 2.75 33.40
N ASP A 178 -8.76 3.84 34.09
CA ASP A 178 -7.88 4.44 35.10
C ASP A 178 -7.64 3.44 36.25
N PRO A 179 -6.38 3.03 36.51
CA PRO A 179 -6.08 2.03 37.53
C PRO A 179 -6.29 2.53 38.97
N VAL A 180 -6.67 3.80 39.19
CA VAL A 180 -6.82 4.38 40.53
C VAL A 180 -8.21 4.14 41.16
N LEU A 181 -9.18 3.58 40.45
CA LEU A 181 -10.53 3.29 40.98
C LEU A 181 -10.81 1.78 41.18
N ARG A 182 -9.87 1.05 41.78
CA ARG A 182 -10.14 -0.28 42.37
C ARG A 182 -10.23 -0.23 43.89
#